data_AF-A0A356FEY1-F1
#
_entry.id   AF-A0A356FEY1-F1
#
_cell.length_a   1.000
_cell.length_b   1.000
_cell.length_c   1.000
_cell.angle_alpha   90.00
_cell.angle_beta   90.00
_cell.angle_gamma   90.00
#
_symmetry.space_group_name_H-M   'P 1'
#
loop_
_entity.id
_entity.type
_entity.pdbx_description
1 polymer ?
#
loop_
_entity_poly.entity_id
_entity_poly.type
_entity_poly.pdbx_seq_one_letter_code
_entity_poly.pdbx_strand_id
1 'polypeptide(L)'
;MSNTQEHKPRGDLQEGFTLMEIVIVMAMLVIVLVTAYNIFLNCIETEKKIEELSVPEKVGEGILTLMRRDLAGAVFKGCTEALNKQVFVGLDNPGQDGDADSIYFVTTVDPTPREENLADWENIRTLTMVGYRLEANQNSAYTLYRKEIVEFGRQDITNAPGLNYNVYDKVKSLNIEFFDGYEWFTDWDSAAAIEEQQRIQQQEQDDLRGGTNSNIPTVSNPGAAEGDEELLGEVQQQAAPIPTAVRVTLEIYSGTGDELNERNGQPVVRKFTTLVPLLASKRLALPIEDEALAGEGGAGGGRA
;
A
#
# COMPACT_ATOMS: atom_id res chain seq x y z
N MET A 1 -83.42 -13.78 70.08
CA MET A 1 -82.03 -13.30 70.25
C MET A 1 -81.23 -13.85 69.09
N SER A 2 -80.72 -12.97 68.22
CA SER A 2 -79.42 -13.04 67.54
C SER A 2 -79.43 -12.04 66.39
N ASN A 3 -78.75 -10.91 66.64
CA ASN A 3 -78.60 -9.78 65.75
C ASN A 3 -77.83 -10.17 64.48
N THR A 4 -78.44 -9.90 63.34
CA THR A 4 -77.77 -9.80 62.05
C THR A 4 -76.88 -8.55 62.08
N GLN A 5 -75.56 -8.72 62.07
CA GLN A 5 -74.63 -7.61 61.84
C GLN A 5 -74.58 -7.30 60.35
N GLU A 6 -75.18 -6.17 59.99
CA GLU A 6 -75.10 -5.58 58.66
C GLU A 6 -73.75 -4.88 58.52
N HIS A 7 -72.83 -5.46 57.75
CA HIS A 7 -71.54 -4.87 57.47
C HIS A 7 -71.72 -3.81 56.37
N LYS A 8 -71.81 -2.55 56.79
CA LYS A 8 -71.86 -1.40 55.87
C LYS A 8 -70.57 -1.34 55.04
N PRO A 9 -70.62 -1.31 53.70
CA PRO A 9 -69.43 -1.05 52.90
C PRO A 9 -68.96 0.37 53.19
N ARG A 10 -67.67 0.52 53.55
CA ARG A 10 -67.00 1.81 53.52
C ARG A 10 -66.96 2.22 52.05
N GLY A 11 -67.68 3.27 51.70
CA GLY A 11 -67.53 3.86 50.38
C GLY A 11 -66.07 4.26 50.20
N ASP A 12 -65.43 3.69 49.19
CA ASP A 12 -64.17 4.22 48.67
C ASP A 12 -64.43 5.68 48.33
N LEU A 13 -63.78 6.57 49.10
CA LEU A 13 -63.69 7.98 48.74
C LEU A 13 -62.92 8.02 47.42
N GLN A 14 -63.64 8.15 46.31
CA GLN A 14 -63.05 8.63 45.07
C GLN A 14 -62.62 10.08 45.31
N GLU A 15 -61.44 10.27 45.89
CA GLU A 15 -60.78 11.56 45.96
C GLU A 15 -60.44 11.99 44.52
N GLY A 16 -61.15 13.01 44.04
CA GLY A 16 -60.85 13.63 42.76
C GLY A 16 -59.47 14.31 42.81
N PHE A 17 -58.69 14.13 41.76
CA PHE A 17 -57.37 14.75 41.61
C PHE A 17 -57.43 16.25 41.89
N THR A 18 -56.51 16.73 42.73
CA THR A 18 -56.41 18.16 43.00
C THR A 18 -55.82 18.89 41.80
N LEU A 19 -56.29 20.12 41.55
CA LEU A 19 -55.75 20.95 40.47
C LEU A 19 -54.23 21.17 40.61
N MET A 20 -53.74 21.23 41.86
CA MET A 20 -52.31 21.35 42.17
C MET A 20 -51.49 20.14 41.70
N GLU A 21 -52.04 18.93 41.88
CA GLU A 21 -51.37 17.69 41.49
C GLU A 21 -51.22 17.58 39.97
N ILE A 22 -52.25 17.96 39.20
CA ILE A 22 -52.17 18.02 37.74
C ILE A 22 -51.09 19.00 37.29
N VAL A 23 -50.99 20.18 37.92
CA VAL A 23 -49.96 21.17 37.59
C VAL A 23 -48.55 20.64 37.87
N ILE A 24 -48.35 19.94 38.98
CA ILE A 24 -47.06 19.33 39.33
C ILE A 24 -46.71 18.23 38.30
N VAL A 25 -47.65 17.37 37.94
CA VAL A 25 -47.44 16.32 36.93
C VAL A 25 -47.09 16.92 35.57
N MET A 26 -47.78 17.98 35.15
CA MET A 26 -47.44 18.67 33.90
C MET A 26 -46.05 19.32 33.95
N ALA A 27 -45.67 19.94 35.08
CA ALA A 27 -44.34 20.51 35.25
C ALA A 27 -43.25 19.44 35.18
N MET A 28 -43.45 18.29 35.85
CA MET A 28 -42.55 17.15 35.77
C MET A 28 -42.45 16.60 34.35
N LEU A 29 -43.58 16.47 33.64
CA LEU A 29 -43.61 16.00 32.25
C LEU A 29 -42.82 16.92 31.32
N VAL A 30 -42.96 18.25 31.47
CA VAL A 30 -42.20 19.23 30.68
C VAL A 30 -40.70 19.09 30.93
N ILE A 31 -40.27 18.93 32.19
CA ILE A 31 -38.85 18.72 32.51
C ILE A 31 -38.33 17.46 31.84
N VAL A 32 -39.06 16.35 31.93
CA VAL A 32 -38.68 15.09 31.29
C VAL A 32 -38.58 15.23 29.77
N LEU A 33 -39.55 15.91 29.14
CA LEU A 33 -39.54 16.16 27.70
C LEU A 33 -38.35 17.02 27.28
N VAL A 34 -38.02 18.07 28.04
CA VAL A 34 -36.85 18.93 27.78
C VAL A 34 -35.55 18.12 27.93
N THR A 35 -35.42 17.29 28.96
CA THR A 35 -34.24 16.42 29.11
C THR A 35 -34.13 15.43 27.96
N ALA A 36 -35.22 14.76 27.58
CA ALA A 36 -35.24 13.83 26.46
C ALA A 36 -34.87 14.52 25.13
N TYR A 37 -35.39 15.72 24.91
CA TYR A 37 -35.08 16.52 23.73
C TYR A 37 -33.60 16.93 23.67
N ASN A 38 -33.02 17.35 24.80
CA ASN A 38 -31.59 17.66 24.87
C ASN A 38 -30.70 16.43 24.61
N ILE A 39 -31.08 15.26 25.15
CA ILE A 39 -30.36 14.01 24.86
C ILE A 39 -30.40 13.70 23.36
N PHE A 40 -31.56 13.87 22.73
CA PHE A 40 -31.73 13.64 21.30
C PHE A 40 -30.87 14.57 20.45
N LEU A 41 -30.85 15.88 20.76
CA LEU A 41 -29.98 16.85 20.07
C LEU A 41 -28.50 16.51 20.24
N ASN A 42 -28.07 16.22 21.46
CA ASN A 42 -26.68 15.82 21.73
C ASN A 42 -26.30 14.55 20.96
N CYS A 43 -27.23 13.61 20.80
CA CYS A 43 -26.99 12.39 20.02
C CYS A 43 -26.72 12.71 18.56
N ILE A 44 -27.57 13.54 17.92
CA ILE A 44 -27.39 13.95 16.52
C ILE A 44 -26.07 14.70 16.31
N GLU A 45 -25.73 15.63 17.21
CA GLU A 45 -24.46 16.37 17.12
C GLU A 45 -23.25 15.45 17.28
N THR A 46 -23.34 14.50 18.21
CA THR A 46 -22.29 13.51 18.42
C THR A 46 -22.12 12.60 17.21
N GLU A 47 -23.21 12.15 16.60
CA GLU A 47 -23.18 11.31 15.39
C GLU A 47 -22.48 12.03 14.24
N LYS A 48 -22.87 13.27 13.94
CA LYS A 48 -22.23 14.08 12.89
C LYS A 48 -20.73 14.25 13.14
N LYS A 49 -20.37 14.54 14.39
CA LYS A 49 -18.96 14.68 14.78
C LYS A 49 -18.17 13.39 14.64
N ILE A 50 -18.78 12.24 14.95
CA ILE A 50 -18.14 10.93 14.75
C ILE A 50 -17.96 10.66 13.27
N GLU A 51 -18.98 10.93 12.44
CA GLU A 51 -18.89 10.74 11.00
C GLU A 51 -17.76 11.56 10.39
N GLU A 52 -17.71 12.86 10.68
CA GLU A 52 -16.66 13.79 10.23
C GLU A 52 -15.25 13.33 10.64
N LEU A 53 -15.10 12.75 11.83
CA LEU A 53 -13.83 12.23 12.31
C LEU A 53 -13.47 10.88 11.66
N SER A 54 -14.47 10.07 11.31
CA SER A 54 -14.28 8.71 10.78
C SER A 54 -13.96 8.67 9.29
N VAL A 55 -14.44 9.64 8.51
CA VAL A 55 -14.24 9.65 7.05
C VAL A 55 -12.75 9.71 6.67
N PRO A 56 -11.93 10.64 7.19
CA PRO A 56 -10.50 10.67 6.88
C PRO A 56 -9.77 9.39 7.28
N GLU A 57 -10.18 8.76 8.39
CA GLU A 57 -9.59 7.50 8.86
C GLU A 57 -9.86 6.34 7.88
N LYS A 58 -11.12 6.20 7.43
CA LYS A 58 -11.50 5.19 6.43
C LYS A 58 -10.83 5.44 5.09
N VAL A 59 -10.74 6.70 4.67
CA VAL A 59 -10.10 7.08 3.40
C VAL A 59 -8.60 6.78 3.44
N GLY A 60 -7.89 7.21 4.49
CA GLY A 60 -6.46 6.95 4.65
C GLY A 60 -6.13 5.45 4.63
N GLU A 61 -6.86 4.65 5.41
CA GLU A 61 -6.70 3.18 5.40
C GLU A 61 -7.08 2.55 4.06
N GLY A 62 -8.09 3.08 3.37
CA GLY A 62 -8.47 2.66 2.02
C GLY A 62 -7.36 2.88 1.01
N ILE A 63 -6.73 4.05 1.02
CA ILE A 63 -5.59 4.39 0.16
C ILE A 63 -4.41 3.46 0.44
N LEU A 64 -4.03 3.29 1.71
CA LEU A 64 -2.92 2.40 2.07
C LEU A 64 -3.21 0.95 1.71
N THR A 65 -4.46 0.50 1.83
CA THR A 65 -4.87 -0.85 1.42
C THR A 65 -4.77 -1.04 -0.09
N LEU A 66 -5.17 -0.03 -0.87
CA LEU A 66 -5.00 -0.01 -2.33
C LEU A 66 -3.51 -0.10 -2.71
N MET A 67 -2.66 0.75 -2.16
CA MET A 67 -1.21 0.73 -2.43
C MET A 67 -0.57 -0.59 -1.99
N ARG A 68 -0.95 -1.12 -0.81
CA ARG A 68 -0.45 -2.39 -0.29
C ARG A 68 -0.82 -3.56 -1.19
N ARG A 69 -2.06 -3.60 -1.69
CA ARG A 69 -2.52 -4.65 -2.61
C ARG A 69 -1.67 -4.65 -3.88
N ASP A 70 -1.45 -3.48 -4.46
CA ASP A 70 -0.68 -3.35 -5.68
C ASP A 70 0.80 -3.73 -5.46
N LEU A 71 1.43 -3.19 -4.40
CA LEU A 71 2.82 -3.49 -4.02
C LEU A 71 3.02 -4.97 -3.67
N ALA A 72 2.06 -5.61 -2.98
CA ALA A 72 2.14 -7.04 -2.67
C ALA A 72 2.11 -7.91 -3.93
N GLY A 73 1.44 -7.43 -4.98
CA GLY A 73 1.43 -8.05 -6.31
C GLY A 73 2.62 -7.67 -7.20
N ALA A 74 3.58 -6.88 -6.71
CA ALA A 74 4.71 -6.45 -7.51
C ALA A 74 5.49 -7.64 -8.10
N VAL A 75 5.94 -7.50 -9.34
CA VAL A 75 6.74 -8.50 -10.05
C VAL A 75 7.99 -7.88 -10.67
N PHE A 76 9.00 -8.72 -10.86
CA PHE A 76 10.30 -8.30 -11.37
C PHE A 76 10.84 -9.24 -12.46
N LYS A 77 10.92 -10.53 -12.16
CA LYS A 77 11.53 -11.54 -13.05
C LYS A 77 10.68 -11.77 -14.31
N GLY A 78 11.34 -11.85 -15.46
CA GLY A 78 10.72 -12.04 -16.78
C GLY A 78 10.19 -10.77 -17.44
N CYS A 79 10.07 -9.67 -16.71
CA CYS A 79 9.60 -8.39 -17.23
C CYS A 79 10.74 -7.50 -17.75
N THR A 80 11.99 -7.75 -17.32
CA THR A 80 13.17 -6.92 -17.62
C THR A 80 13.49 -6.82 -19.12
N GLU A 81 13.44 -7.93 -19.86
CA GLU A 81 13.71 -7.93 -21.31
C GLU A 81 12.61 -7.23 -22.11
N ALA A 82 11.36 -7.35 -21.64
CA ALA A 82 10.22 -6.69 -22.24
C ALA A 82 10.21 -5.18 -21.95
N LEU A 83 10.70 -4.75 -20.78
CA LEU A 83 10.58 -3.37 -20.26
C LEU A 83 11.90 -2.60 -20.26
N ASN A 84 12.92 -3.03 -21.00
CA ASN A 84 14.24 -2.39 -20.99
C ASN A 84 14.77 -2.15 -19.56
N LYS A 85 14.61 -3.15 -18.67
CA LYS A 85 15.02 -3.15 -17.25
C LYS A 85 14.28 -2.17 -16.31
N GLN A 86 13.35 -1.35 -16.81
CA GLN A 86 12.55 -0.46 -15.98
C GLN A 86 11.33 -1.19 -15.38
N VAL A 87 11.53 -1.87 -14.25
CA VAL A 87 10.47 -2.72 -13.65
C VAL A 87 9.94 -2.17 -12.33
N PHE A 88 10.76 -1.42 -11.61
CA PHE A 88 10.40 -0.80 -10.34
C PHE A 88 11.25 0.47 -10.13
N VAL A 89 10.57 1.61 -10.06
CA VAL A 89 11.18 2.94 -9.96
C VAL A 89 10.48 3.71 -8.84
N GLY A 90 11.26 4.23 -7.89
CA GLY A 90 10.85 5.14 -6.84
C GLY A 90 11.58 6.47 -7.00
N LEU A 91 10.85 7.57 -7.02
CA LEU A 91 11.40 8.91 -7.17
C LEU A 91 11.06 9.74 -5.93
N ASP A 92 12.10 10.22 -5.27
CA ASP A 92 12.04 11.23 -4.22
C ASP A 92 11.74 12.59 -4.86
N ASN A 93 10.57 13.13 -4.56
CA ASN A 93 10.12 14.41 -5.11
C ASN A 93 9.81 15.37 -3.97
N PRO A 94 10.58 16.45 -3.78
CA PRO A 94 10.25 17.46 -2.79
C PRO A 94 8.97 18.19 -3.20
N GLY A 95 7.95 18.15 -2.33
CA GLY A 95 6.71 18.89 -2.49
C GLY A 95 6.76 20.28 -1.85
N GLN A 96 5.65 21.02 -1.98
CA GLN A 96 5.48 22.37 -1.43
C GLN A 96 5.30 22.34 0.10
N ASP A 97 4.64 21.31 0.63
CA ASP A 97 4.32 21.14 2.05
C ASP A 97 4.53 19.69 2.51
N GLY A 98 5.73 19.17 2.24
CA GLY A 98 6.15 17.79 2.53
C GLY A 98 6.61 17.06 1.28
N ASP A 99 6.80 15.74 1.38
CA ASP A 99 7.26 14.91 0.26
C ASP A 99 6.11 14.62 -0.72
N ALA A 100 6.42 14.56 -2.00
CA ALA A 100 5.48 14.32 -3.10
C ALA A 100 5.93 13.15 -3.98
N ASP A 101 6.45 12.13 -3.33
CA ASP A 101 7.13 11.00 -3.96
C ASP A 101 6.24 10.29 -4.96
N SER A 102 6.90 9.67 -5.92
CA SER A 102 6.20 8.84 -6.91
C SER A 102 6.84 7.48 -7.00
N ILE A 103 6.02 6.49 -7.29
CA ILE A 103 6.46 5.11 -7.42
C ILE A 103 5.77 4.50 -8.63
N TYR A 104 6.53 3.74 -9.40
CA TYR A 104 6.04 3.03 -10.56
C TYR A 104 6.59 1.62 -10.60
N PHE A 105 5.71 0.64 -10.83
CA PHE A 105 6.11 -0.76 -10.86
C PHE A 105 5.11 -1.62 -11.62
N VAL A 106 5.52 -2.85 -11.95
CA VAL A 106 4.65 -3.86 -12.54
C VAL A 106 4.03 -4.73 -11.45
N THR A 107 2.74 -5.01 -11.55
CA THR A 107 1.98 -5.81 -10.60
C THR A 107 1.09 -6.84 -11.30
N THR A 108 0.77 -7.93 -10.61
CA THR A 108 -0.23 -8.92 -11.05
C THR A 108 -1.65 -8.55 -10.64
N VAL A 109 -1.86 -7.36 -10.08
CA VAL A 109 -3.21 -6.88 -9.77
C VAL A 109 -3.91 -6.50 -11.06
N ASP A 110 -5.12 -7.04 -11.23
CA ASP A 110 -5.95 -6.76 -12.39
C ASP A 110 -6.24 -5.26 -12.52
N PRO A 111 -6.26 -4.73 -13.75
CA PRO A 111 -6.64 -3.34 -13.98
C PRO A 111 -8.11 -3.12 -13.62
N THR A 112 -8.48 -1.87 -13.37
CA THR A 112 -9.86 -1.51 -13.05
C THR A 112 -10.79 -1.89 -14.22
N PRO A 113 -11.85 -2.70 -13.99
CA PRO A 113 -12.74 -3.14 -15.05
C PRO A 113 -13.41 -1.96 -15.76
N ARG A 114 -13.53 -2.03 -17.09
CA ARG A 114 -14.16 -1.00 -17.92
C ARG A 114 -15.15 -1.63 -18.88
N GLU A 115 -16.23 -0.90 -19.20
CA GLU A 115 -17.22 -1.34 -20.17
C GLU A 115 -16.59 -1.67 -21.54
N GLU A 116 -15.60 -0.88 -21.94
CA GLU A 116 -14.81 -1.05 -23.17
C GLU A 116 -14.01 -2.37 -23.21
N ASN A 117 -13.61 -2.88 -22.03
CA ASN A 117 -12.82 -4.09 -21.88
C ASN A 117 -13.67 -5.31 -21.45
N LEU A 118 -14.99 -5.16 -21.28
CA LEU A 118 -15.88 -6.27 -20.88
C LEU A 118 -15.96 -7.36 -21.97
N ALA A 119 -15.81 -6.99 -23.24
CA ALA A 119 -15.82 -7.93 -24.36
C ALA A 119 -14.51 -8.74 -24.46
N ASP A 120 -13.40 -8.21 -23.96
CA ASP A 120 -12.08 -8.84 -23.94
C ASP A 120 -11.74 -9.50 -22.59
N TRP A 121 -12.76 -9.78 -21.76
CA TRP A 121 -12.63 -10.52 -20.50
C TRP A 121 -11.93 -11.90 -20.66
N GLU A 122 -11.92 -12.48 -21.86
CA GLU A 122 -11.17 -13.73 -22.12
C GLU A 122 -9.65 -13.50 -22.26
N ASN A 123 -9.20 -12.25 -22.43
CA ASN A 123 -7.81 -11.81 -22.50
C ASN A 123 -7.39 -11.06 -21.22
N ILE A 124 -7.66 -11.62 -20.04
CA ILE A 124 -7.13 -11.08 -18.77
C ILE A 124 -5.60 -11.05 -18.88
N ARG A 125 -5.06 -9.85 -19.09
CA ARG A 125 -3.61 -9.65 -19.05
C ARG A 125 -3.15 -9.84 -17.62
N THR A 126 -2.21 -10.77 -17.43
CA THR A 126 -1.71 -11.14 -16.09
C THR A 126 -0.90 -10.05 -15.42
N LEU A 127 -0.50 -9.00 -16.16
CA LEU A 127 0.39 -7.95 -15.69
C LEU A 127 -0.17 -6.57 -16.03
N THR A 128 -0.15 -5.70 -15.03
CA THR A 128 -0.53 -4.29 -15.11
C THR A 128 0.64 -3.46 -14.58
N MET A 129 0.95 -2.37 -15.25
CA MET A 129 1.89 -1.39 -14.74
C MET A 129 1.10 -0.31 -14.00
N VAL A 130 1.53 -0.01 -12.78
CA VAL A 130 0.87 0.93 -11.89
C VAL A 130 1.83 2.02 -11.46
N GLY A 131 1.30 3.23 -11.31
CA GLY A 131 2.06 4.37 -10.79
C GLY A 131 1.24 5.15 -9.79
N TYR A 132 1.89 5.63 -8.72
CA TYR A 132 1.29 6.60 -7.81
C TYR A 132 2.09 7.89 -7.88
N ARG A 133 1.39 9.02 -8.00
CA ARG A 133 2.01 10.34 -7.96
C ARG A 133 1.04 11.36 -7.39
N LEU A 134 1.60 12.41 -6.82
CA LEU A 134 0.86 13.59 -6.41
C LEU A 134 0.89 14.66 -7.51
N GLU A 135 -0.24 15.33 -7.71
CA GLU A 135 -0.30 16.54 -8.53
C GLU A 135 -0.92 17.67 -7.70
N ALA A 136 -0.29 18.84 -7.71
CA ALA A 136 -0.78 19.98 -6.94
C ALA A 136 -2.15 20.42 -7.43
N ASN A 137 -3.07 20.70 -6.50
CA ASN A 137 -4.39 21.24 -6.81
C ASN A 137 -4.49 22.72 -6.40
N GLN A 138 -5.63 23.34 -6.71
CA GLN A 138 -5.85 24.77 -6.46
C GLN A 138 -6.01 25.11 -4.95
N ASN A 139 -6.19 24.10 -4.09
CA ASN A 139 -6.53 24.25 -2.68
C ASN A 139 -5.32 24.10 -1.75
N SER A 140 -4.10 24.30 -2.25
CA SER A 140 -2.85 24.07 -1.49
C SER A 140 -2.71 22.65 -0.94
N ALA A 141 -3.36 21.69 -1.60
CA ALA A 141 -3.25 20.27 -1.34
C ALA A 141 -2.83 19.55 -2.63
N TYR A 142 -2.66 18.23 -2.53
CA TYR A 142 -2.37 17.35 -3.63
C TYR A 142 -3.52 16.42 -3.93
N THR A 143 -3.68 16.14 -5.22
CA THR A 143 -4.46 15.02 -5.70
C THR A 143 -3.54 13.82 -5.92
N LEU A 144 -3.83 12.73 -5.21
CA LEU A 144 -3.20 11.43 -5.45
C LEU A 144 -3.85 10.77 -6.66
N TYR A 145 -3.02 10.54 -7.67
CA TYR A 145 -3.39 9.76 -8.84
C TYR A 145 -2.80 8.37 -8.78
N ARG A 146 -3.63 7.38 -9.12
CA ARG A 146 -3.18 6.04 -9.48
C ARG A 146 -3.25 5.91 -11.00
N LYS A 147 -2.11 5.71 -11.64
CA LYS A 147 -1.97 5.47 -13.07
C LYS A 147 -2.01 3.97 -13.33
N GLU A 148 -2.80 3.52 -14.29
CA GLU A 148 -2.77 2.14 -14.83
C GLU A 148 -2.31 2.16 -16.28
N ILE A 149 -1.39 1.27 -16.62
CA ILE A 149 -0.93 1.03 -17.98
C ILE A 149 -1.07 -0.48 -18.24
N VAL A 150 -1.90 -0.82 -19.23
CA VAL A 150 -2.16 -2.22 -19.63
C VAL A 150 -1.36 -2.63 -20.87
N GLU A 151 -0.89 -1.65 -21.63
CA GLU A 151 -0.10 -1.83 -22.86
C GLU A 151 1.25 -1.12 -22.71
N PHE A 152 2.16 -1.73 -21.95
CA PHE A 152 3.42 -1.08 -21.58
C PHE A 152 4.64 -1.46 -22.44
N GLY A 153 4.53 -2.46 -23.33
CA GLY A 153 5.55 -2.78 -24.34
C GLY A 153 7.00 -2.65 -23.86
N ARG A 154 7.87 -2.04 -24.69
CA ARG A 154 9.24 -1.61 -24.34
C ARG A 154 9.30 -0.11 -23.99
N GLN A 155 8.26 0.42 -23.37
CA GLN A 155 8.17 1.86 -23.08
C GLN A 155 8.66 2.16 -21.67
N ASP A 156 9.10 3.41 -21.48
CA ASP A 156 9.50 3.90 -20.17
C ASP A 156 8.28 3.95 -19.23
N ILE A 157 8.39 3.28 -18.08
CA ILE A 157 7.31 3.13 -17.11
C ILE A 157 6.79 4.48 -16.57
N THR A 158 7.66 5.46 -16.44
CA THR A 158 7.32 6.78 -15.91
C THR A 158 6.51 7.60 -16.93
N ASN A 159 6.87 7.48 -18.21
CA ASN A 159 6.34 8.31 -19.29
C ASN A 159 5.30 7.63 -20.20
N ALA A 160 5.12 6.32 -20.09
CA ALA A 160 4.19 5.56 -20.91
C ALA A 160 2.74 6.09 -20.78
N PRO A 161 1.96 6.15 -21.87
CA PRO A 161 0.57 6.58 -21.81
C PRO A 161 -0.23 5.58 -20.95
N GLY A 162 -1.08 6.12 -20.08
CA GLY A 162 -1.87 5.33 -19.15
C GLY A 162 -3.07 6.11 -18.63
N LEU A 163 -3.93 5.40 -17.92
CA LEU A 163 -5.17 5.92 -17.36
C LEU A 163 -4.92 6.40 -15.94
N ASN A 164 -5.18 7.68 -15.68
CA ASN A 164 -5.05 8.25 -14.34
C ASN A 164 -6.41 8.22 -13.64
N TYR A 165 -6.45 7.62 -12.46
CA TYR A 165 -7.61 7.62 -11.57
C TYR A 165 -7.32 8.55 -10.40
N ASN A 166 -8.21 9.51 -10.18
CA ASN A 166 -8.18 10.32 -8.96
C ASN A 166 -8.56 9.41 -7.79
N VAL A 167 -7.62 9.21 -6.87
CA VAL A 167 -7.84 8.41 -5.66
C VAL A 167 -8.37 9.29 -4.54
N TYR A 168 -7.72 10.45 -4.32
CA TYR A 168 -8.09 11.42 -3.29
C TYR A 168 -7.46 12.78 -3.56
N ASP A 169 -8.15 13.86 -3.24
CA ASP A 169 -7.79 15.25 -3.58
C ASP A 169 -7.34 16.11 -2.37
N LYS A 170 -7.34 15.57 -1.16
CA LYS A 170 -6.89 16.27 0.05
C LYS A 170 -5.64 15.64 0.65
N VAL A 171 -4.70 15.25 -0.21
CA VAL A 171 -3.40 14.72 0.25
C VAL A 171 -2.47 15.89 0.58
N LYS A 172 -1.79 15.80 1.71
CA LYS A 172 -0.76 16.77 2.10
C LYS A 172 0.61 16.32 1.59
N SER A 173 0.97 15.07 1.86
CA SER A 173 2.27 14.51 1.47
C SER A 173 2.20 13.00 1.29
N LEU A 174 3.11 12.49 0.48
CA LEU A 174 3.36 11.08 0.23
C LEU A 174 4.87 10.88 0.25
N ASN A 175 5.34 10.13 1.24
CA ASN A 175 6.74 9.72 1.38
C ASN A 175 6.85 8.21 1.20
N ILE A 176 7.80 7.76 0.39
CA ILE A 176 8.03 6.35 0.08
C ILE A 176 9.51 6.01 0.30
N GLU A 177 9.75 5.09 1.23
CA GLU A 177 11.11 4.61 1.52
C GLU A 177 11.27 3.15 1.08
N PHE A 178 12.45 2.80 0.59
CA PHE A 178 12.77 1.49 0.00
C PHE A 178 13.83 0.79 0.85
N PHE A 179 13.57 -0.44 1.26
CA PHE A 179 14.51 -1.23 2.05
C PHE A 179 15.16 -2.29 1.18
N ASP A 180 16.49 -2.27 1.04
CA ASP A 180 17.23 -3.26 0.24
C ASP A 180 17.40 -4.60 0.97
N GLY A 181 17.29 -4.60 2.30
CA GLY A 181 17.62 -5.73 3.18
C GLY A 181 18.53 -5.33 4.35
N TYR A 182 19.17 -4.17 4.25
CA TYR A 182 20.14 -3.63 5.19
C TYR A 182 19.83 -2.17 5.55
N GLU A 183 19.59 -1.33 4.55
CA GLU A 183 19.40 0.12 4.68
C GLU A 183 18.14 0.62 3.96
N TRP A 184 17.71 1.82 4.35
CA TRP A 184 16.55 2.52 3.78
C TRP A 184 17.02 3.61 2.81
N PHE A 185 16.40 3.66 1.65
CA PHE A 185 16.65 4.63 0.58
C PHE A 185 15.38 5.44 0.29
N THR A 186 15.54 6.69 -0.14
CA THR A 186 14.40 7.57 -0.52
C THR A 186 14.06 7.47 -2.00
N ASP A 187 15.01 7.02 -2.82
CA ASP A 187 14.81 6.71 -4.23
C ASP A 187 15.16 5.25 -4.53
N TRP A 188 14.69 4.76 -5.68
CA TRP A 188 15.03 3.43 -6.15
C TRP A 188 14.98 3.33 -7.67
N ASP A 189 16.05 2.82 -8.29
CA ASP A 189 16.04 2.43 -9.71
C ASP A 189 16.58 1.01 -9.90
N SER A 190 15.67 0.11 -10.30
CA SER A 190 16.01 -1.28 -10.56
C SER A 190 16.90 -1.46 -11.79
N ALA A 191 16.85 -0.53 -12.77
CA ALA A 191 17.66 -0.64 -13.97
C ALA A 191 19.15 -0.50 -13.62
N ALA A 192 19.49 0.50 -12.81
CA ALA A 192 20.85 0.72 -12.31
C ALA A 192 21.36 -0.49 -11.50
N ALA A 193 20.52 -1.04 -10.62
CA ALA A 193 20.88 -2.21 -9.82
C ALA A 193 21.13 -3.47 -10.67
N ILE A 194 20.31 -3.70 -11.72
CA ILE A 194 20.52 -4.81 -12.66
C ILE A 194 21.83 -4.67 -13.42
N GLU A 195 22.14 -3.46 -13.90
CA GLU A 195 23.36 -3.20 -14.69
C GLU A 195 24.62 -3.49 -13.88
N GLU A 196 24.64 -3.08 -12.62
CA GLU A 196 25.77 -3.36 -11.74
C GLU A 196 25.94 -4.87 -11.48
N GLN A 197 24.84 -5.60 -11.26
CA GLN A 197 24.90 -7.05 -11.11
C GLN A 197 25.43 -7.76 -12.36
N GLN A 198 25.02 -7.31 -13.55
CA GLN A 198 25.51 -7.87 -14.81
C GLN A 198 27.01 -7.60 -15.00
N ARG A 199 27.49 -6.42 -14.62
CA ARG A 199 28.91 -6.05 -14.69
C ARG A 199 29.77 -6.94 -13.79
N ILE A 200 29.32 -7.18 -12.56
CA ILE A 200 30.02 -8.06 -11.59
C ILE A 200 30.07 -9.50 -12.13
N GLN A 201 28.95 -10.04 -12.62
CA GLN A 201 28.90 -11.39 -13.18
C GLN A 201 29.82 -11.56 -14.39
N GLN A 202 29.91 -10.55 -15.26
CA GLN A 202 30.83 -10.58 -16.41
C GLN A 202 32.29 -10.57 -15.97
N GLN A 203 32.65 -9.76 -14.96
CA GLN A 203 34.00 -9.73 -14.41
C GLN A 203 34.41 -11.07 -13.78
N GLU A 204 33.54 -11.67 -12.96
CA GLU A 204 33.78 -12.99 -12.38
C GLU A 204 33.95 -14.07 -13.47
N GLN A 205 33.12 -14.01 -14.51
CA GLN A 205 33.19 -14.95 -15.62
C GLN A 205 34.46 -14.77 -16.47
N ASP A 206 34.93 -13.54 -16.65
CA ASP A 206 36.17 -13.22 -17.35
C ASP A 206 37.40 -13.61 -16.52
N ASP A 207 37.37 -13.45 -15.19
CA ASP A 207 38.43 -13.92 -14.28
C ASP A 207 38.53 -15.46 -14.30
N LEU A 208 37.40 -16.15 -14.33
CA LEU A 208 37.34 -17.62 -14.49
C LEU A 208 37.84 -18.08 -15.87
N ARG A 209 37.70 -17.27 -16.92
CA ARG A 209 38.18 -17.57 -18.28
C ARG A 209 39.63 -17.13 -18.52
N GLY A 210 40.11 -16.11 -17.81
CA GLY A 210 41.47 -15.60 -17.82
C GLY A 210 42.47 -16.45 -17.03
N GLY A 211 41.98 -17.40 -16.22
CA GLY A 211 42.78 -18.34 -15.41
C GLY A 211 43.61 -19.37 -16.17
N THR A 212 43.70 -19.32 -17.50
CA THR A 212 44.74 -20.03 -18.26
C THR A 212 45.84 -19.07 -18.67
N ASN A 213 46.72 -18.73 -17.72
CA ASN A 213 48.18 -18.60 -17.90
C ASN A 213 48.81 -17.95 -16.67
N SER A 214 49.44 -18.76 -15.82
CA SER A 214 50.87 -18.64 -15.45
C SER A 214 51.14 -19.34 -14.10
N ASN A 215 52.15 -20.20 -14.11
CA ASN A 215 52.89 -20.74 -12.95
C ASN A 215 52.14 -21.72 -12.05
N ILE A 216 52.33 -23.01 -12.34
CA ILE A 216 52.32 -24.06 -11.31
C ILE A 216 53.56 -23.82 -10.44
N PRO A 217 53.44 -23.43 -9.15
CA PRO A 217 54.57 -23.50 -8.24
C PRO A 217 54.64 -24.95 -7.77
N THR A 218 55.75 -25.62 -8.09
CA THR A 218 56.11 -26.91 -7.51
C THR A 218 56.08 -26.82 -5.99
N VAL A 219 55.15 -27.54 -5.36
CA VAL A 219 55.06 -27.64 -3.90
C VAL A 219 56.28 -28.41 -3.39
N SER A 220 57.17 -27.69 -2.72
CA SER A 220 58.10 -28.27 -1.74
C SER A 220 57.72 -27.69 -0.39
N ASN A 221 57.06 -28.48 0.45
CA ASN A 221 56.89 -28.18 1.88
C ASN A 221 57.98 -28.96 2.63
N PRO A 222 58.69 -28.36 3.61
CA PRO A 222 58.12 -28.33 4.97
C PRO A 222 58.52 -27.10 5.83
N GLY A 223 57.58 -26.62 6.65
CA GLY A 223 57.84 -25.75 7.82
C GLY A 223 56.74 -24.69 7.99
N ALA A 224 55.66 -24.98 8.70
CA ALA A 224 55.48 -24.78 10.15
C ALA A 224 55.18 -23.31 10.53
N ALA A 225 53.90 -23.10 10.85
CA ALA A 225 53.31 -22.12 11.78
C ALA A 225 53.56 -20.62 11.54
N GLU A 226 52.50 -19.91 11.20
CA GLU A 226 51.99 -18.78 11.99
C GLU A 226 50.53 -18.54 11.62
N GLY A 227 49.71 -18.19 12.62
CA GLY A 227 48.26 -18.13 12.49
C GLY A 227 47.83 -16.90 11.70
N ASP A 228 47.14 -17.14 10.59
CA ASP A 228 46.44 -16.09 9.87
C ASP A 228 45.10 -15.85 10.58
N GLU A 229 44.98 -14.66 11.19
CA GLU A 229 43.68 -14.10 11.54
C GLU A 229 42.85 -14.03 10.25
N GLU A 230 41.79 -14.84 10.22
CA GLU A 230 40.80 -14.88 9.17
C GLU A 230 40.14 -13.50 9.09
N LEU A 231 40.69 -12.64 8.23
CA LEU A 231 40.10 -11.38 7.83
C LEU A 231 38.78 -11.77 7.13
N LEU A 232 37.68 -11.79 7.88
CA LEU A 232 36.34 -11.90 7.32
C LEU A 232 36.20 -10.75 6.33
N GLY A 233 36.39 -11.06 5.05
CA GLY A 233 36.29 -10.09 3.98
C GLY A 233 34.97 -9.35 4.11
N GLU A 234 35.01 -8.03 3.96
CA GLU A 234 33.81 -7.23 3.79
C GLU A 234 32.99 -7.90 2.68
N VAL A 235 31.83 -8.45 3.04
CA VAL A 235 30.89 -8.99 2.06
C VAL A 235 30.52 -7.80 1.20
N GLN A 236 31.06 -7.72 -0.01
CA GLN A 236 30.71 -6.69 -0.96
C GLN A 236 29.19 -6.74 -1.15
N GLN A 237 28.55 -5.70 -0.65
CA GLN A 237 27.11 -5.62 -0.52
C GLN A 237 26.52 -5.52 -1.93
N GLN A 238 26.03 -6.65 -2.44
CA GLN A 238 25.50 -6.72 -3.78
C GLN A 238 24.14 -6.01 -3.80
N ALA A 239 24.03 -4.94 -4.59
CA ALA A 239 22.79 -4.17 -4.71
C ALA A 239 21.64 -5.10 -5.12
N ALA A 240 20.58 -5.17 -4.31
CA ALA A 240 19.39 -5.94 -4.65
C ALA A 240 18.72 -5.31 -5.87
N PRO A 241 18.20 -6.10 -6.83
CA PRO A 241 17.64 -5.54 -8.06
C PRO A 241 16.26 -4.91 -7.84
N ILE A 242 15.58 -5.25 -6.75
CA ILE A 242 14.33 -4.65 -6.27
C ILE A 242 14.32 -4.57 -4.75
N PRO A 243 13.53 -3.68 -4.14
CA PRO A 243 13.48 -3.56 -2.69
C PRO A 243 12.93 -4.84 -2.06
N THR A 244 13.41 -5.16 -0.86
CA THR A 244 12.86 -6.22 -0.01
C THR A 244 11.58 -5.77 0.69
N ALA A 245 11.47 -4.47 1.02
CA ALA A 245 10.24 -3.88 1.56
C ALA A 245 10.10 -2.42 1.15
N VAL A 246 8.86 -1.92 1.17
CA VAL A 246 8.52 -0.52 0.90
C VAL A 246 7.75 0.02 2.08
N ARG A 247 8.15 1.18 2.60
CA ARG A 247 7.39 1.93 3.59
C ARG A 247 6.68 3.07 2.89
N VAL A 248 5.37 3.15 3.07
CA VAL A 248 4.55 4.24 2.55
C VAL A 248 4.02 5.04 3.71
N THR A 249 4.29 6.34 3.70
CA THR A 249 3.78 7.30 4.67
C THR A 249 2.91 8.32 3.94
N LEU A 250 1.63 8.38 4.30
CA LEU A 250 0.63 9.25 3.71
C LEU A 250 0.13 10.23 4.75
N GLU A 251 0.16 11.52 4.44
CA GLU A 251 -0.50 12.55 5.22
C GLU A 251 -1.66 13.13 4.42
N ILE A 252 -2.86 13.18 5.02
CA ILE A 252 -4.05 13.76 4.40
C ILE A 252 -4.67 14.82 5.30
N TYR A 253 -5.32 15.80 4.69
CA TYR A 253 -6.13 16.76 5.41
C TYR A 253 -7.49 16.16 5.76
N SER A 254 -7.97 16.45 6.97
CA SER A 254 -9.35 16.20 7.36
C SER A 254 -10.23 17.31 6.79
N GLY A 255 -11.38 16.97 6.21
CA GLY A 255 -12.32 17.97 5.74
C GLY A 255 -13.54 17.39 5.02
N THR A 256 -14.63 18.14 5.00
CA THR A 256 -15.90 17.74 4.36
C THR A 256 -16.14 18.60 3.12
N GLY A 257 -16.50 17.99 1.98
CA GLY A 257 -16.69 18.74 0.72
C GLY A 257 -15.38 19.37 0.25
N ASP A 258 -15.35 20.67 -0.01
CA ASP A 258 -14.13 21.42 -0.37
C ASP A 258 -13.45 22.08 0.84
N GLU A 259 -14.09 22.07 2.01
CA GLU A 259 -13.55 22.72 3.21
C GLU A 259 -12.61 21.78 3.97
N LEU A 260 -11.54 22.35 4.52
CA LEU A 260 -10.62 21.67 5.42
C LEU A 260 -11.00 21.96 6.87
N ASN A 261 -10.97 20.93 7.70
CA ASN A 261 -11.19 21.07 9.13
C ASN A 261 -9.97 21.74 9.75
N GLU A 262 -10.18 22.79 10.53
CA GLU A 262 -9.12 23.48 11.25
C GLU A 262 -9.21 23.25 12.76
N ARG A 263 -8.05 23.21 13.41
CA ARG A 263 -7.92 23.23 14.87
C ARG A 263 -6.88 24.28 15.24
N ASN A 264 -7.29 25.30 16.00
CA ASN A 264 -6.45 26.44 16.37
C ASN A 264 -5.90 27.24 15.17
N GLY A 265 -6.69 27.34 14.08
CA GLY A 265 -6.29 28.07 12.86
C GLY A 265 -5.27 27.33 11.99
N GLN A 266 -5.10 26.02 12.18
CA GLN A 266 -4.30 25.17 11.31
C GLN A 266 -5.11 23.98 10.80
N PRO A 267 -4.94 23.56 9.53
CA PRO A 267 -5.59 22.38 9.00
C PRO A 267 -5.25 21.12 9.81
N VAL A 268 -6.26 20.29 10.07
CA VAL A 268 -6.08 19.03 10.78
C VAL A 268 -5.52 18.00 9.81
N VAL A 269 -4.31 17.52 10.10
CA VAL A 269 -3.62 16.50 9.30
C VAL A 269 -3.71 15.14 10.00
N ARG A 270 -3.91 14.09 9.22
CA ARG A 270 -3.84 12.69 9.66
C ARG A 270 -2.73 11.96 8.92
N LYS A 271 -1.90 11.26 9.68
CA LYS A 271 -0.75 10.51 9.17
C LYS A 271 -1.05 9.02 9.26
N PHE A 272 -0.82 8.33 8.15
CA PHE A 272 -0.97 6.89 8.01
C PHE A 272 0.34 6.31 7.50
N THR A 273 0.75 5.17 8.02
CA THR A 273 1.98 4.50 7.59
C THR A 273 1.74 3.01 7.44
N THR A 274 2.26 2.42 6.36
CA THR A 274 2.28 0.98 6.17
C THR A 274 3.66 0.52 5.71
N LEU A 275 4.01 -0.70 6.12
CA LEU A 275 5.18 -1.42 5.63
C LEU A 275 4.71 -2.58 4.76
N VAL A 276 5.25 -2.71 3.55
CA VAL A 276 4.88 -3.76 2.60
C VAL A 276 6.12 -4.56 2.22
N PRO A 277 6.24 -5.82 2.67
CA PRO A 277 7.31 -6.69 2.20
C PRO A 277 7.06 -7.09 0.74
N LEU A 278 8.06 -6.94 -0.12
CA LEU A 278 7.95 -7.31 -1.53
C LEU A 278 8.43 -8.74 -1.73
N LEU A 279 7.50 -9.67 -1.90
CA LEU A 279 7.82 -11.09 -2.14
C LEU A 279 8.61 -11.32 -3.43
N ALA A 280 8.50 -10.41 -4.40
CA ALA A 280 9.28 -10.46 -5.64
C ALA A 280 10.79 -10.51 -5.37
N SER A 281 11.28 -9.87 -4.31
CA SER A 281 12.70 -9.86 -3.93
C SER A 281 13.23 -11.26 -3.58
N LYS A 282 12.35 -12.15 -3.12
CA LYS A 282 12.68 -13.50 -2.64
C LYS A 282 12.43 -14.61 -3.66
N ARG A 283 11.90 -14.30 -4.85
CA ARG A 283 11.60 -15.33 -5.85
C ARG A 283 12.91 -15.89 -6.39
N LEU A 284 13.29 -17.10 -5.97
CA LEU A 284 14.42 -17.85 -6.51
C LEU A 284 14.26 -18.00 -8.04
N ALA A 285 15.33 -17.81 -8.81
CA ALA A 285 15.29 -18.19 -10.22
C ALA A 285 15.24 -19.73 -10.24
N LEU A 286 14.14 -20.31 -10.70
CA LEU A 286 14.18 -21.70 -11.11
C LEU A 286 14.96 -21.72 -12.44
N PRO A 287 16.09 -22.45 -12.52
CA PRO A 287 16.74 -22.65 -13.80
C PRO A 287 15.71 -23.33 -14.71
N ILE A 288 15.38 -22.69 -15.83
CA ILE A 288 14.67 -23.36 -16.90
C ILE A 288 15.74 -24.26 -17.53
N GLU A 289 15.71 -25.55 -17.20
CA GLU A 289 16.49 -26.54 -17.93
C GLU A 289 15.93 -26.58 -19.36
N ASP A 290 16.67 -26.00 -20.31
CA ASP A 290 16.35 -25.96 -21.75
C ASP A 290 16.26 -27.37 -22.41
N GLU A 291 16.36 -28.46 -21.64
CA GLU A 291 16.29 -29.82 -22.17
C GLU A 291 14.90 -30.21 -22.71
N ALA A 292 13.84 -29.46 -22.39
CA ALA A 292 12.49 -29.76 -22.88
C ALA A 292 12.20 -29.30 -24.32
N LEU A 293 13.07 -28.50 -24.96
CA LEU A 293 12.88 -28.00 -26.33
C LEU A 293 13.94 -28.47 -27.34
N ALA A 294 14.94 -29.26 -26.91
CA ALA A 294 15.95 -29.86 -27.79
C ALA A 294 15.61 -31.30 -28.23
N GLY A 295 14.32 -31.66 -28.21
CA GLY A 295 13.84 -33.04 -28.33
C GLY A 295 13.09 -33.42 -29.61
N GLU A 296 13.15 -32.67 -30.71
CA GLU A 296 12.67 -33.16 -32.03
C GLU A 296 13.62 -32.71 -33.16
N GLY A 297 14.83 -33.26 -33.14
CA GLY A 297 15.88 -32.97 -34.10
C GLY A 297 16.65 -34.22 -34.54
N GLY A 298 15.95 -35.22 -35.09
CA GLY A 298 16.52 -36.15 -36.07
C GLY A 298 17.18 -37.43 -35.54
N ALA A 299 16.51 -38.56 -35.77
CA ALA A 299 17.15 -39.83 -36.17
C ALA A 299 16.10 -40.78 -36.73
N GLY A 300 16.18 -41.12 -38.02
CA GLY A 300 15.27 -42.07 -38.67
C GLY A 300 15.61 -42.37 -40.12
N GLY A 301 16.83 -42.85 -40.37
CA GLY A 301 17.23 -43.37 -41.68
C GLY A 301 16.74 -44.80 -41.91
N GLY A 302 16.13 -45.04 -43.09
CA GLY A 302 16.45 -46.16 -43.98
C GLY A 302 15.82 -47.55 -43.76
N ARG A 303 15.20 -48.05 -44.86
CA ARG A 303 14.76 -49.43 -45.21
C ARG A 303 13.41 -49.85 -44.57
N ALA A 304 12.44 -50.41 -45.30
CA ALA A 304 12.43 -51.17 -46.56
C ALA A 304 11.36 -50.65 -47.53
#